data_AF-J9EIK7-F1
#
_entry.id   AF-J9EIK7-F1
#
_cell.length_a   1.000
_cell.length_b   1.000
_cell.length_c   1.000
_cell.angle_alpha   90.00
_cell.angle_beta   90.00
_cell.angle_gamma   90.00
#
_symmetry.space_group_name_H-M   'P 1'
#
loop_
_entity.id
_entity.type
_entity.pdbx_description
1 polymer ?
#
loop_
_entity_poly.entity_id
_entity_poly.type
_entity_poly.pdbx_seq_one_letter_code
_entity_poly.pdbx_strand_id
1 'polypeptide(L)' 'MTKKRSSNGFMYFADAQRAVYEAENNGVHLTAKKLVERAAQDWKMMSEDERQKWRNENSRRRDE' A
#
# COMPACT_ATOMS: atom_id res chain seq x y z
N MET A 1 -24.01 -4.42 4.85
CA MET A 1 -23.05 -3.37 5.25
C MET A 1 -21.68 -3.67 4.64
N THR A 2 -21.41 -3.21 3.42
CA THR A 2 -20.05 -3.28 2.85
C THR A 2 -19.23 -2.17 3.49
N LYS A 3 -18.53 -2.49 4.59
CA LYS A 3 -17.51 -1.60 5.18
C LYS A 3 -16.63 -1.11 4.03
N LYS A 4 -16.73 0.17 3.65
CA LYS A 4 -15.77 0.82 2.74
C LYS A 4 -14.42 0.80 3.46
N ARG A 5 -13.69 -0.29 3.27
CA ARG A 5 -12.47 -0.64 4.01
C ARG A 5 -11.39 0.34 3.61
N SER A 6 -11.25 1.44 4.35
CA SER A 6 -9.98 2.20 4.49
C SER A 6 -9.19 2.38 3.19
N SER A 7 -9.88 2.64 2.07
CA SER A 7 -9.40 2.30 0.72
C SER A 7 -8.36 3.27 0.16
N ASN A 8 -7.87 4.20 0.97
CA ASN A 8 -7.13 5.35 0.48
C ASN A 8 -5.63 5.25 0.82
N GLY A 9 -5.25 5.11 2.09
CA GLY A 9 -3.82 4.98 2.47
C GLY A 9 -3.18 3.64 2.07
N PHE A 10 -3.94 2.53 2.14
CA PHE A 10 -3.41 1.20 1.84
C PHE A 10 -3.16 0.99 0.34
N MET A 11 -4.09 1.42 -0.52
CA MET A 11 -3.89 1.29 -1.97
C MET A 11 -2.70 2.11 -2.44
N TYR A 12 -2.56 3.33 -1.92
CA TYR A 12 -1.40 4.18 -2.21
C TYR A 12 -0.09 3.57 -1.71
N PHE A 13 -0.08 3.00 -0.50
CA PHE A 13 1.07 2.25 0.01
C PHE A 13 1.43 1.05 -0.88
N ALA A 14 0.45 0.23 -1.26
CA ALA A 14 0.69 -0.94 -2.10
C ALA A 14 1.23 -0.57 -3.48
N ASP A 15 0.77 0.54 -4.05
CA ASP A 15 1.29 1.07 -5.31
C ASP A 15 2.72 1.63 -5.15
N ALA A 16 2.98 2.41 -4.10
CA ALA A 16 4.31 2.95 -3.80
C ALA A 16 5.36 1.84 -3.53
N GLN A 17 4.94 0.73 -2.91
CA GLN A 17 5.81 -0.41 -2.66
C GLN A 17 5.97 -1.32 -3.88
N ARG A 18 5.16 -1.14 -4.94
CA ARG A 18 5.25 -2.00 -6.13
C ARG A 18 6.64 -2.02 -6.72
N ALA A 19 7.24 -0.85 -6.94
CA ALA A 19 8.58 -0.74 -7.50
C ALA A 19 9.64 -1.40 -6.59
N VAL A 20 9.45 -1.32 -5.27
CA VAL A 20 10.34 -1.95 -4.28
C VAL A 20 10.24 -3.46 -4.41
N TYR A 21 9.03 -4.02 -4.38
CA TYR A 21 8.84 -5.46 -4.47
C TYR A 21 9.24 -6.04 -5.81
N GLU A 22 9.04 -5.31 -6.90
CA GLU A 22 9.52 -5.71 -8.24
C GLU A 22 11.05 -5.72 -8.26
N ALA A 23 11.72 -4.73 -7.64
CA ALA A 23 13.18 -4.72 -7.50
C ALA A 23 13.70 -5.88 -6.63
N GLU A 24 13.04 -6.17 -5.50
CA GLU A 24 13.37 -7.34 -4.64
C GLU A 24 13.19 -8.67 -5.37
N ASN A 25 12.27 -8.74 -6.33
CA ASN A 25 11.95 -9.96 -7.06
C ASN A 25 12.76 -10.10 -8.37
N ASN A 26 13.99 -9.59 -8.40
CA ASN A 26 14.87 -9.56 -9.59
C ASN A 26 14.25 -8.86 -10.82
N GLY A 27 13.46 -7.82 -10.60
CA GLY A 27 12.74 -7.10 -11.66
C GLY A 27 11.50 -7.84 -12.19
N VAL A 28 11.12 -8.97 -11.58
CA VAL A 28 9.90 -9.70 -11.99
C VAL A 28 8.67 -8.90 -11.56
N HIS A 29 7.89 -8.50 -12.55
CA HIS A 29 6.61 -7.84 -12.33
C HIS A 29 5.68 -8.71 -11.49
N LEU A 30 5.26 -8.16 -10.36
CA LEU A 30 4.29 -8.83 -9.50
C LEU A 30 2.89 -8.63 -10.06
N THR A 31 2.11 -9.71 -10.08
CA THR A 31 0.68 -9.60 -10.37
C THR A 31 0.00 -8.81 -9.27
N ALA A 32 -1.07 -8.08 -9.60
CA ALA A 32 -1.83 -7.27 -8.63
C ALA A 32 -2.21 -8.07 -7.37
N LYS A 33 -2.52 -9.37 -7.53
CA LYS A 33 -2.80 -10.26 -6.40
C LYS A 33 -1.58 -10.41 -5.47
N LYS A 34 -0.42 -10.80 -6.00
CA LYS A 34 0.81 -10.99 -5.19
C LYS A 34 1.28 -9.68 -4.55
N LEU A 35 1.15 -8.58 -5.28
CA LEU A 35 1.44 -7.23 -4.79
C LEU A 35 0.58 -6.90 -3.57
N VAL A 36 -0.74 -7.07 -3.68
CA VAL A 36 -1.68 -6.79 -2.58
C VAL A 36 -1.47 -7.74 -1.40
N GLU A 37 -1.18 -9.02 -1.64
CA GLU A 37 -0.88 -9.98 -0.57
C GLU A 37 0.36 -9.58 0.23
N ARG A 38 1.45 -9.22 -0.46
CA ARG A 38 2.69 -8.75 0.17
C ARG A 38 2.49 -7.42 0.90
N ALA A 39 1.88 -6.44 0.21
CA ALA A 39 1.55 -5.15 0.82
C ALA A 39 0.63 -5.31 2.04
N ALA A 40 -0.32 -6.25 2.04
CA ALA A 40 -1.18 -6.51 3.19
C ALA A 40 -0.42 -7.11 4.38
N GLN A 41 0.62 -7.90 4.14
CA GLN A 41 1.50 -8.42 5.19
C GLN A 41 2.36 -7.30 5.78
N ASP A 42 3.04 -6.53 4.92
CA ASP A 42 3.84 -5.38 5.35
C ASP A 42 2.97 -4.37 6.12
N TRP A 43 1.78 -4.04 5.60
CA TRP A 43 0.84 -3.13 6.26
C TRP A 43 0.38 -3.61 7.65
N LYS A 44 0.29 -4.93 7.87
CA LYS A 44 -0.01 -5.49 9.20
C LYS A 44 1.19 -5.42 10.13
N MET A 45 2.40 -5.54 9.61
CA MET A 45 3.64 -5.39 10.37
C MET A 45 3.96 -3.93 10.69
N MET A 46 3.48 -2.99 9.88
CA MET A 46 3.63 -1.56 10.13
C MET A 46 2.85 -1.10 11.36
N SER A 47 3.47 -0.19 12.11
CA SER A 47 2.83 0.45 13.27
C SER A 47 1.68 1.36 12.82
N GLU A 48 0.76 1.65 13.74
CA GLU A 48 -0.38 2.53 13.43
C GLU A 48 0.06 3.92 12.97
N ASP A 49 1.17 4.44 13.50
CA ASP A 49 1.78 5.72 13.11
C ASP A 49 2.20 5.73 11.62
N GLU A 50 2.91 4.70 11.18
CA GLU A 50 3.35 4.59 9.79
C GLU A 50 2.17 4.42 8.84
N ARG A 51 1.17 3.61 9.23
CA ARG A 51 -0.09 3.50 8.49
C ARG A 51 -0.83 4.84 8.41
N GLN A 52 -0.77 5.64 9.47
CA GLN A 52 -1.36 6.98 9.50
C GLN A 52 -0.62 7.95 8.57
N LYS A 53 0.70 7.87 8.48
CA LYS A 53 1.50 8.63 7.51
C LYS A 53 1.04 8.37 6.08
N TRP A 54 0.87 7.12 5.68
CA TRP A 54 0.36 6.76 4.34
C TRP A 54 -1.07 7.21 4.10
N ARG A 55 -1.92 7.20 5.14
CA ARG A 55 -3.28 7.76 5.06
C ARG A 55 -3.27 9.27 4.85
N ASN A 56 -2.41 9.99 5.57
CA ASN A 56 -2.27 11.44 5.48
C ASN A 56 -1.69 11.84 4.11
N GLU A 57 -0.68 11.12 3.62
CA GLU A 57 -0.05 11.39 2.32
C GLU A 57 -1.04 11.21 1.15
N ASN A 58 -1.90 10.19 1.21
CA ASN A 58 -2.97 10.01 0.21
C ASN A 58 -3.98 11.17 0.26
N SER A 59 -4.34 11.67 1.45
CA SER A 59 -5.26 12.81 1.57
C SER A 59 -4.64 14.09 1.00
N ARG A 60 -3.34 14.33 1.26
CA ARG A 60 -2.64 15.53 0.78
C ARG A 60 -2.59 15.63 -0.75
N ARG A 61 -2.37 14.51 -1.45
CA ARG A 61 -2.33 14.47 -2.92
C ARG A 61 -3.69 14.52 -3.61
N ARG A 62 -4.80 14.33 -2.87
CA ARG A 62 -6.16 14.47 -3.41
C ARG A 62 -6.66 15.91 -3.41
N ASP A 63 -5.99 16.79 -2.67
CA ASP A 63 -6.29 18.21 -2.53
C ASP A 63 -5.37 19.10 -3.38
N GLU A 64 -4.42 18.53 -4.13
CA GLU A 64 -3.69 19.17 -5.25
C GLU A 64 -4.37 18.84 -6.58
#